data_AF-A0A1B9MXE2-F1
#
_entry.id   AF-A0A1B9MXE2-F1
#
_cell.length_a   1.000
_cell.length_b   1.000
_cell.length_c   1.000
_cell.angle_alpha   90.00
_cell.angle_beta   90.00
_cell.angle_gamma   90.00
#
_symmetry.space_group_name_H-M   'P 1'
#
loop_
_entity.id
_entity.type
_entity.pdbx_description
1 polymer ?
#
loop_
_entity_poly.entity_id
_entity_poly.type
_entity_poly.pdbx_seq_one_letter_code
_entity_poly.pdbx_strand_id
1 'polypeptide(L)'
;MKKTEVIPGEIYAIPLFLPTEDIKENLKNYKKEKFDNRGREFVFCRIIDDKGGSGIFVEVFDQIGTLQEDIQSIINSPRLFSPISISGLGISKGRWKKIYTQDNYDPEKESNLSKIQLVMGRGEDSRLWQNGIEKKISETEAKNYEQWIVWTPTQLEIRIKNKLFK
;
A
#
# COMPACT_ATOMS: atom_id res chain seq x y z
N MET A 1 1.64 -20.98 6.91
CA MET A 1 1.64 -19.60 7.46
C MET A 1 0.20 -19.18 7.68
N LYS A 2 -0.14 -18.60 8.84
CA LYS A 2 -1.49 -18.05 9.07
C LYS A 2 -1.70 -16.87 8.12
N LYS A 3 -2.77 -16.89 7.32
CA LYS A 3 -3.14 -15.78 6.44
C LYS A 3 -3.34 -14.54 7.32
N THR A 4 -2.78 -13.41 6.91
CA THR A 4 -3.13 -12.13 7.55
C THR A 4 -4.45 -11.73 6.93
N GLU A 5 -5.54 -11.96 7.65
CA GLU A 5 -6.85 -11.46 7.25
C GLU A 5 -6.82 -9.94 7.42
N VAL A 6 -6.99 -9.24 6.31
CA VAL A 6 -7.15 -7.79 6.25
C VAL A 6 -8.56 -7.50 5.76
N ILE A 7 -9.13 -6.41 6.24
CA ILE A 7 -10.50 -6.00 5.92
C ILE A 7 -10.40 -4.75 5.04
N PRO A 8 -11.12 -4.70 3.90
CA PRO A 8 -11.27 -3.47 3.12
C PRO A 8 -11.67 -2.29 4.02
N GLY A 9 -11.04 -1.15 3.83
CA GLY A 9 -11.27 0.06 4.62
C GLY A 9 -10.41 0.18 5.87
N GLU A 10 -9.63 -0.86 6.24
CA GLU A 10 -8.61 -0.71 7.28
C GLU A 10 -7.54 0.30 6.85
N ILE A 11 -7.18 1.20 7.76
CA ILE A 11 -6.17 2.22 7.55
C ILE A 11 -4.97 1.96 8.44
N TYR A 12 -3.80 1.92 7.82
CA TYR A 12 -2.52 1.68 8.48
C TYR A 12 -1.60 2.88 8.34
N ALA A 13 -0.94 3.23 9.45
CA ALA A 13 0.19 4.13 9.49
C ALA A 13 1.48 3.36 9.13
N ILE A 14 2.15 3.81 8.07
CA ILE A 14 3.43 3.33 7.58
C ILE A 14 4.53 4.25 8.15
N PRO A 15 5.45 3.73 8.97
CA PRO A 15 6.52 4.54 9.56
C PRO A 15 7.57 4.92 8.52
N LEU A 16 7.97 6.18 8.50
CA LEU A 16 9.02 6.69 7.60
C LEU A 16 10.43 6.67 8.24
N PHE A 17 10.52 6.25 9.49
CA PHE A 17 11.75 6.31 10.28
C PHE A 17 12.40 4.96 10.55
N LEU A 18 11.69 3.85 10.29
CA LEU A 18 12.25 2.53 10.54
C LEU A 18 13.35 2.22 9.51
N PRO A 19 14.37 1.43 9.89
CA PRO A 19 15.41 1.00 8.97
C PRO A 19 14.82 0.22 7.80
N THR A 20 15.37 0.44 6.61
CA THR A 20 14.88 -0.14 5.35
C THR A 20 15.96 -0.86 4.53
N GLU A 21 17.20 -0.80 5.00
CA GLU A 21 18.40 -1.19 4.26
C GLU A 21 18.64 -2.71 4.30
N ASP A 22 18.25 -3.38 5.39
CA ASP A 22 18.37 -4.84 5.53
C ASP A 22 17.03 -5.52 5.22
N ILE A 23 17.06 -6.53 4.34
CA ILE A 23 15.89 -7.34 4.00
C ILE A 23 15.26 -8.03 5.22
N LYS A 24 16.05 -8.32 6.27
CA LYS A 24 15.59 -8.89 7.54
C LYS A 24 14.60 -7.99 8.28
N GLU A 25 14.61 -6.69 8.02
CA GLU A 25 13.64 -5.74 8.61
C GLU A 25 12.20 -6.06 8.19
N ASN A 26 11.99 -6.70 7.03
CA ASN A 26 10.66 -7.17 6.61
C ASN A 26 10.12 -8.32 7.49
N LEU A 27 11.01 -9.04 8.20
CA LEU A 27 10.67 -10.23 8.98
C LEU A 27 10.64 -9.99 10.49
N LYS A 28 11.29 -8.90 10.96
CA LYS A 28 11.31 -8.48 12.36
C LYS A 28 9.88 -8.23 12.87
N ASN A 29 9.65 -8.57 14.14
CA ASN A 29 8.33 -8.43 14.77
C ASN A 29 8.25 -7.13 15.58
N TYR A 30 7.39 -6.21 15.14
CA TYR A 30 7.18 -4.89 15.74
C TYR A 30 5.87 -4.81 16.54
N LYS A 31 5.15 -5.92 16.75
CA LYS A 31 3.85 -5.91 17.45
C LYS A 31 3.91 -5.29 18.85
N LYS A 32 5.02 -5.47 19.56
CA LYS A 32 5.24 -4.90 20.91
C LYS A 32 5.90 -3.53 20.89
N GLU A 33 6.42 -3.09 19.73
CA GLU A 33 7.04 -1.77 19.62
C GLU A 33 5.95 -0.69 19.63
N LYS A 34 6.12 0.28 20.54
CA LYS A 34 5.27 1.47 20.65
C LYS A 34 5.89 2.58 19.82
N PHE A 35 5.06 3.24 19.01
CA PHE A 35 5.50 4.38 18.20
C PHE A 35 4.77 5.67 18.60
N ASP A 36 4.14 5.69 19.78
CA ASP A 36 3.26 6.78 20.23
C ASP A 36 4.03 8.09 20.49
N ASN A 37 5.35 8.00 20.70
CA ASN A 37 6.25 9.15 20.87
C ASN A 37 6.81 9.68 19.56
N ARG A 38 6.41 9.12 18.41
CA ARG A 38 6.83 9.57 17.09
C ARG A 38 5.92 10.70 16.65
N GLY A 39 6.51 11.77 16.14
CA GLY A 39 5.79 12.94 15.66
C GLY A 39 5.16 12.68 14.29
N ARG A 40 5.25 13.68 13.41
CA ARG A 40 4.78 13.59 12.02
C ARG A 40 5.76 12.79 11.17
N GLU A 41 5.79 11.48 11.36
CA GLU A 41 6.74 10.57 10.70
C GLU A 41 6.05 9.33 10.12
N PHE A 42 4.74 9.41 9.87
CA PHE A 42 3.96 8.37 9.23
C PHE A 42 3.32 8.88 7.95
N VAL A 43 3.24 8.01 6.96
CA VAL A 43 2.26 8.13 5.87
C VAL A 43 1.16 7.10 6.08
N PHE A 44 0.04 7.23 5.39
CA PHE A 44 -1.11 6.35 5.59
C PHE A 44 -1.47 5.57 4.34
N CYS A 45 -1.91 4.33 4.51
CA CYS A 45 -2.52 3.55 3.45
C CYS A 45 -3.86 2.97 3.89
N ARG A 46 -4.78 2.78 2.93
CA ARG A 46 -6.06 2.10 3.13
C ARG A 46 -6.07 0.80 2.33
N ILE A 47 -6.56 -0.27 2.95
CA ILE A 47 -6.81 -1.55 2.29
C ILE A 47 -8.00 -1.39 1.35
N ILE A 48 -7.80 -1.70 0.07
CA ILE A 48 -8.88 -1.70 -0.93
C ILE A 48 -9.50 -3.08 -1.04
N ASP A 49 -8.66 -4.11 -1.25
CA ASP A 49 -9.11 -5.49 -1.45
C ASP A 49 -7.96 -6.49 -1.19
N ASP A 50 -8.28 -7.70 -0.75
CA ASP A 50 -7.32 -8.81 -0.59
C ASP A 50 -7.46 -9.78 -1.77
N LYS A 51 -6.55 -9.68 -2.75
CA LYS A 51 -6.50 -10.62 -3.90
C LYS A 51 -5.81 -11.95 -3.55
N GLY A 52 -5.58 -12.24 -2.28
CA GLY A 52 -4.97 -13.48 -1.81
C GLY A 52 -3.52 -13.62 -2.28
N GLY A 53 -3.24 -14.66 -3.07
CA GLY A 53 -1.89 -14.93 -3.59
C GLY A 53 -1.30 -13.80 -4.44
N SER A 54 -2.14 -12.92 -4.99
CA SER A 54 -1.73 -11.78 -5.82
C SER A 54 -1.42 -10.51 -5.03
N GLY A 55 -1.42 -10.62 -3.69
CA GLY A 55 -1.17 -9.56 -2.73
C GLY A 55 -2.42 -8.77 -2.36
N ILE A 56 -2.23 -7.74 -1.55
CA ILE A 56 -3.30 -6.88 -1.03
C ILE A 56 -3.26 -5.57 -1.78
N PHE A 57 -4.38 -5.14 -2.35
CA PHE A 57 -4.48 -3.86 -3.01
C PHE A 57 -4.64 -2.76 -1.98
N VAL A 58 -3.81 -1.72 -2.12
CA VAL A 58 -3.82 -0.55 -1.24
C VAL A 58 -3.70 0.73 -2.04
N GLU A 59 -4.24 1.80 -1.48
CA GLU A 59 -3.88 3.16 -1.85
C GLU A 59 -3.05 3.79 -0.73
N VAL A 60 -2.05 4.57 -1.11
CA VAL A 60 -1.20 5.33 -0.18
C VAL A 60 -1.52 6.80 -0.36
N PHE A 61 -1.85 7.49 0.72
CA PHE A 61 -2.23 8.90 0.72
C PHE A 61 -0.99 9.79 0.85
N ASP A 62 -1.01 10.95 0.19
CA ASP A 62 -0.01 12.01 0.32
C ASP A 62 -0.24 12.87 1.58
N GLN A 63 -0.35 12.18 2.73
CA GLN A 63 -0.58 12.80 4.03
C GLN A 63 0.48 12.30 5.02
N ILE A 64 1.35 13.19 5.48
CA ILE A 64 2.31 12.92 6.56
C ILE A 64 1.72 13.38 7.89
N GLY A 65 1.59 12.46 8.84
CA GLY A 65 0.91 12.70 10.11
C GLY A 65 1.46 11.92 11.28
N THR A 66 0.79 12.05 12.41
CA THR A 66 1.03 11.26 13.64
C THR A 66 0.09 10.05 13.66
N LEU A 67 0.21 9.18 14.68
CA LEU A 67 -0.75 8.09 14.88
C LEU A 67 -2.16 8.56 15.31
N GLN A 68 -2.32 9.84 15.65
CA GLN A 68 -3.59 10.47 16.03
C GLN A 68 -4.14 11.38 14.91
N GLU A 69 -3.60 11.26 13.70
CA GLU A 69 -4.05 12.03 12.55
C GLU A 69 -5.53 11.76 12.26
N ASP A 70 -6.28 12.82 11.98
CA ASP A 70 -7.71 12.72 11.73
C ASP A 70 -8.01 11.90 10.46
N ILE A 71 -8.98 10.99 10.55
CA ILE A 71 -9.33 10.10 9.44
C ILE A 71 -9.78 10.87 8.20
N GLN A 72 -10.53 11.98 8.36
CA GLN A 72 -11.00 12.77 7.22
C GLN A 72 -9.84 13.47 6.54
N SER A 73 -8.84 13.92 7.31
CA SER A 73 -7.59 14.46 6.75
C SER A 73 -6.85 13.42 5.91
N ILE A 74 -6.83 12.16 6.35
CA ILE A 74 -6.18 11.06 5.61
C ILE A 74 -6.94 10.73 4.32
N ILE A 75 -8.24 10.42 4.39
CA ILE A 75 -8.96 9.86 3.23
C ILE A 75 -9.31 10.90 2.16
N ASN A 76 -9.35 12.18 2.53
CA ASN A 76 -9.54 13.28 1.57
C ASN A 76 -8.22 13.78 0.97
N SER A 77 -7.08 13.29 1.46
CA SER A 77 -5.79 13.57 0.86
C SER A 77 -5.71 12.93 -0.53
N PRO A 78 -5.01 13.58 -1.49
CA PRO A 78 -4.64 12.92 -2.73
C PRO A 78 -3.88 11.62 -2.48
N ARG A 79 -3.94 10.70 -3.44
CA ARG A 79 -3.06 9.52 -3.44
C ARG A 79 -1.65 9.92 -3.87
N LEU A 80 -0.65 9.36 -3.21
CA LEU A 80 0.76 9.56 -3.55
C LEU A 80 1.13 8.94 -4.91
N PHE A 81 0.42 7.88 -5.30
CA PHE A 81 0.49 7.23 -6.61
C PHE A 81 -0.76 6.34 -6.82
N SER A 82 -0.94 5.81 -8.03
CA SER A 82 -2.03 4.88 -8.34
C SER A 82 -1.98 3.63 -7.44
N PRO A 83 -3.12 2.98 -7.15
CA PRO A 83 -3.16 1.81 -6.28
C PRO A 83 -2.16 0.71 -6.68
N ILE A 84 -1.59 0.03 -5.68
CA ILE A 84 -0.54 -0.99 -5.86
C ILE A 84 -0.89 -2.25 -5.07
N SER A 85 -0.15 -3.33 -5.33
CA SER A 85 -0.20 -4.56 -4.55
C SER A 85 0.91 -4.61 -3.50
N ILE A 86 0.61 -5.03 -2.28
CA ILE A 86 1.59 -5.20 -1.21
C ILE A 86 1.56 -6.64 -0.67
N SER A 87 2.67 -7.04 -0.06
CA SER A 87 2.65 -8.19 0.84
C SER A 87 1.98 -7.83 2.17
N GLY A 88 1.33 -8.81 2.83
CA GLY A 88 0.79 -8.63 4.17
C GLY A 88 1.84 -8.54 5.29
N LEU A 89 3.15 -8.52 4.97
CA LEU A 89 4.20 -8.59 5.98
C LEU A 89 4.19 -7.37 6.92
N GLY A 90 4.00 -6.17 6.39
CA GLY A 90 4.02 -4.93 7.18
C GLY A 90 2.95 -4.92 8.26
N ILE A 91 1.77 -5.44 7.90
CA ILE A 91 0.61 -5.62 8.77
C ILE A 91 0.85 -6.78 9.74
N SER A 92 1.18 -7.97 9.23
CA SER A 92 1.32 -9.19 10.03
C SER A 92 2.40 -9.10 11.12
N LYS A 93 3.45 -8.32 10.86
CA LYS A 93 4.56 -8.07 11.76
C LYS A 93 4.34 -6.87 12.68
N GLY A 94 3.23 -6.14 12.51
CA GLY A 94 2.94 -4.92 13.28
C GLY A 94 3.92 -3.78 13.02
N ARG A 95 4.65 -3.82 11.88
CA ARG A 95 5.53 -2.75 11.43
C ARG A 95 4.71 -1.54 11.04
N TRP A 96 3.59 -1.79 10.37
CA TRP A 96 2.57 -0.78 10.10
C TRP A 96 1.47 -0.90 11.15
N LYS A 97 1.03 0.24 11.69
CA LYS A 97 0.09 0.29 12.79
C LYS A 97 -1.31 0.56 12.26
N LYS A 98 -2.25 -0.34 12.51
CA LYS A 98 -3.66 -0.06 12.24
C LYS A 98 -4.09 1.11 13.13
N ILE A 99 -4.69 2.14 12.53
CA ILE A 99 -5.18 3.32 13.25
C ILE A 99 -6.70 3.48 13.13
N TYR A 100 -7.28 3.07 11.99
CA TYR A 100 -8.72 3.16 11.75
C TYR A 100 -9.25 1.97 10.95
N THR A 101 -10.57 1.84 10.95
CA THR A 101 -11.34 1.13 9.91
C THR A 101 -12.38 2.14 9.46
N GLN A 102 -12.44 2.44 8.15
CA GLN A 102 -13.45 3.36 7.65
C GLN A 102 -14.83 2.71 7.68
N ASP A 103 -15.79 3.38 8.31
CA ASP A 103 -17.17 2.92 8.38
C ASP A 103 -17.82 2.94 6.99
N ASN A 104 -18.56 1.88 6.67
CA ASN A 104 -19.29 1.70 5.41
C ASN A 104 -18.43 1.86 4.14
N TYR A 105 -17.13 1.55 4.23
CA TYR A 105 -16.23 1.63 3.08
C TYR A 105 -16.70 0.75 1.92
N ASP A 106 -16.95 1.36 0.77
CA ASP A 106 -17.24 0.71 -0.50
C ASP A 106 -16.03 0.86 -1.44
N PRO A 107 -15.28 -0.22 -1.72
CA PRO A 107 -14.07 -0.16 -2.55
C PRO A 107 -14.31 0.37 -3.96
N GLU A 108 -15.52 0.20 -4.51
CA GLU A 108 -15.83 0.70 -5.85
C GLU A 108 -16.06 2.21 -5.82
N LYS A 109 -16.89 2.70 -4.90
CA LYS A 109 -17.22 4.12 -4.79
C LYS A 109 -16.03 4.95 -4.30
N GLU A 110 -15.32 4.49 -3.27
CA GLU A 110 -14.27 5.27 -2.64
C GLU A 110 -12.90 5.06 -3.30
N SER A 111 -12.68 3.91 -3.95
CA SER A 111 -11.36 3.60 -4.50
C SER A 111 -11.33 3.29 -6.00
N ASN A 112 -12.48 3.23 -6.67
CA ASN A 112 -12.63 2.81 -8.07
C ASN A 112 -11.97 1.44 -8.32
N LEU A 113 -12.26 0.45 -7.46
CA LEU A 113 -11.67 -0.89 -7.52
C LEU A 113 -11.65 -1.50 -8.94
N SER A 114 -12.76 -1.43 -9.66
CA SER A 114 -12.89 -1.97 -11.03
C SER A 114 -12.00 -1.25 -12.07
N LYS A 115 -11.51 -0.06 -11.75
CA LYS A 115 -10.62 0.75 -12.60
C LYS A 115 -9.15 0.64 -12.23
N ILE A 116 -8.80 -0.14 -11.20
CA ILE A 116 -7.39 -0.39 -10.87
C ILE A 116 -6.75 -1.16 -12.03
N GLN A 117 -5.67 -0.59 -12.56
CA GLN A 117 -4.92 -1.10 -13.69
C GLN A 117 -3.48 -1.38 -13.27
N LEU A 118 -3.01 -2.59 -13.53
CA LEU A 118 -1.65 -3.02 -13.19
C LEU A 118 -1.00 -3.75 -14.37
N VAL A 119 0.27 -3.48 -14.63
CA VAL A 119 1.04 -4.15 -15.68
C VAL A 119 1.60 -5.47 -15.18
N MET A 120 1.30 -6.55 -15.88
CA MET A 120 1.90 -7.87 -15.73
C MET A 120 2.98 -8.09 -16.79
N GLY A 121 4.02 -8.85 -16.48
CA GLY A 121 5.12 -9.13 -17.41
C GLY A 121 6.03 -7.90 -17.64
N ARG A 122 7.01 -8.05 -18.53
CA ARG A 122 7.94 -6.97 -18.91
C ARG A 122 8.26 -7.07 -20.40
N GLY A 123 8.62 -5.95 -21.02
CA GLY A 123 9.00 -5.91 -22.44
C GLY A 123 7.85 -6.35 -23.34
N GLU A 124 8.14 -7.25 -24.28
CA GLU A 124 7.19 -7.73 -25.30
C GLU A 124 6.03 -8.58 -24.73
N ASP A 125 6.18 -9.08 -23.51
CA ASP A 125 5.18 -9.87 -22.78
C ASP A 125 4.27 -9.03 -21.87
N SER A 126 4.37 -7.70 -21.95
CA SER A 126 3.59 -6.80 -21.11
C SER A 126 2.08 -6.94 -21.37
N ARG A 127 1.32 -7.12 -20.29
CA ARG A 127 -0.15 -7.20 -20.30
C ARG A 127 -0.72 -6.25 -19.26
N LEU A 128 -1.73 -5.47 -19.62
CA LEU A 128 -2.49 -4.67 -18.67
C LEU A 128 -3.59 -5.52 -18.07
N TRP A 129 -3.58 -5.68 -16.76
CA TRP A 129 -4.67 -6.27 -16.01
C TRP A 129 -5.62 -5.18 -15.52
N GLN A 130 -6.92 -5.42 -15.64
CA GLN A 130 -7.98 -4.61 -15.06
C GLN A 130 -9.19 -5.48 -14.74
N ASN A 131 -9.58 -5.54 -13.46
CA ASN A 131 -10.80 -6.23 -13.00
C ASN A 131 -10.97 -7.67 -13.55
N GLY A 132 -9.89 -8.45 -13.56
CA GLY A 132 -9.91 -9.85 -14.04
C GLY A 132 -9.71 -10.01 -15.55
N ILE A 133 -9.60 -8.92 -16.31
CA ILE A 133 -9.34 -8.96 -17.75
C ILE A 133 -7.89 -8.57 -18.02
N GLU A 134 -7.23 -9.31 -18.90
CA GLU A 134 -5.87 -9.02 -19.36
C GLU A 134 -5.87 -8.62 -20.84
N LYS A 135 -5.13 -7.55 -21.18
CA LYS A 135 -4.94 -7.08 -22.55
C LYS A 135 -3.45 -6.92 -22.83
N LYS A 136 -2.95 -7.44 -23.97
CA LYS A 136 -1.57 -7.18 -24.40
C LYS A 136 -1.39 -5.69 -24.68
N ILE A 137 -0.28 -5.12 -24.19
CA ILE A 137 0.09 -3.72 -24.38
C ILE A 137 1.54 -3.59 -24.83
N SER A 138 1.89 -2.45 -25.41
CA SER A 138 3.29 -2.16 -25.74
C SER A 138 4.11 -1.78 -24.51
N GLU A 139 5.44 -1.91 -24.58
CA GLU A 139 6.33 -1.43 -23.52
C GLU A 139 6.20 0.09 -23.28
N THR A 140 5.94 0.85 -24.34
CA THR A 140 5.70 2.30 -24.24
C THR A 140 4.43 2.61 -23.46
N GLU A 141 3.34 1.87 -23.75
CA GLU A 141 2.07 1.99 -23.04
C GLU A 141 2.19 1.56 -21.58
N ALA A 142 2.97 0.52 -21.29
CA ALA A 142 3.19 -0.01 -19.95
C ALA A 142 3.76 1.04 -18.97
N LYS A 143 4.56 2.00 -19.46
CA LYS A 143 5.16 3.07 -18.64
C LYS A 143 4.14 4.03 -18.02
N ASN A 144 2.89 4.02 -18.49
CA ASN A 144 1.82 4.88 -17.98
C ASN A 144 1.09 4.29 -16.77
N TYR A 145 1.41 3.05 -16.38
CA TYR A 145 0.68 2.29 -15.37
C TYR A 145 1.62 1.77 -14.29
N GLU A 146 1.05 1.45 -13.13
CA GLU A 146 1.80 0.76 -12.08
C GLU A 146 2.10 -0.67 -12.49
N GLN A 147 3.34 -1.12 -12.27
CA GLN A 147 3.67 -2.53 -12.42
C GLN A 147 3.01 -3.33 -11.31
N TRP A 148 2.46 -4.50 -11.64
CA TRP A 148 2.01 -5.49 -10.67
C TRP A 148 3.21 -6.14 -9.96
N ILE A 149 3.72 -5.43 -8.96
CA ILE A 149 4.73 -5.89 -8.03
C ILE A 149 4.05 -6.03 -6.67
N VAL A 150 4.28 -7.15 -5.99
CA VAL A 150 3.89 -7.31 -4.59
C VAL A 150 4.97 -6.67 -3.72
N TRP A 151 4.76 -5.42 -3.33
CA TRP A 151 5.76 -4.64 -2.60
C TRP A 151 5.96 -5.21 -1.18
N THR A 152 7.22 -5.44 -0.77
CA THR A 152 7.54 -5.70 0.64
C THR A 152 7.46 -4.39 1.45
N PRO A 153 7.35 -4.46 2.80
CA PRO A 153 7.28 -3.27 3.62
C PRO A 153 8.42 -2.29 3.41
N THR A 154 9.68 -2.77 3.43
CA THR A 154 10.83 -1.88 3.28
C THR A 154 10.92 -1.29 1.87
N GLN A 155 10.59 -2.07 0.83
CA GLN A 155 10.58 -1.58 -0.56
C GLN A 155 9.54 -0.46 -0.74
N LEU A 156 8.34 -0.64 -0.17
CA LEU A 156 7.30 0.38 -0.24
C LEU A 156 7.69 1.65 0.53
N GLU A 157 8.25 1.50 1.73
CA GLU A 157 8.71 2.64 2.54
C GLU A 157 9.81 3.43 1.84
N ILE A 158 10.78 2.78 1.19
CA ILE A 158 11.80 3.44 0.37
C ILE A 158 11.14 4.21 -0.79
N ARG A 159 10.21 3.56 -1.51
CA ARG A 159 9.48 4.18 -2.62
C ARG A 159 8.71 5.42 -2.17
N ILE A 160 8.06 5.36 -1.02
CA ILE A 160 7.32 6.47 -0.41
C ILE A 160 8.27 7.63 -0.08
N LYS A 161 9.38 7.36 0.64
CA LYS A 161 10.38 8.39 0.97
C LYS A 161 10.92 9.08 -0.28
N ASN A 162 11.23 8.30 -1.32
CA ASN A 162 11.68 8.80 -2.61
C ASN A 162 10.62 9.60 -3.38
N LYS A 163 9.34 9.54 -3.00
CA LYS A 163 8.27 10.34 -3.60
C LYS A 163 8.01 11.63 -2.81
N LEU A 164 8.08 11.55 -1.48
CA LEU A 164 7.77 12.66 -0.57
C LEU A 164 8.93 13.65 -0.38
N PHE A 165 10.18 13.18 -0.37
CA PHE A 165 11.35 13.98 0.01
C PHE A 165 12.36 14.16 -1.13
N LYS A 166 11.84 14.16 -2.36
CA LYS A 166 12.63 14.33 -3.58
C LYS A 166 13.19 15.74 -3.73
#